data_AF-A0A517VD11-F1
#
_entry.id   AF-A0A517VD11-F1
#
_cell.length_a   1.000
_cell.length_b   1.000
_cell.length_c   1.000
_cell.angle_alpha   90.00
_cell.angle_beta   90.00
_cell.angle_gamma   90.00
#
_symmetry.space_group_name_H-M   'P 1'
#
loop_
_entity.id
_entity.type
_entity.pdbx_description
1 polymer ?
#
loop_
_entity_poly.entity_id
_entity_poly.type
_entity_poly.pdbx_seq_one_letter_code
_entity_poly.pdbx_strand_id
1 'polypeptide(L)'
;MSSTKLIFRFSQIFWGLFIVMLDFSFNGFDLLPDGIGYLLMAAGCYGLASLSPRFLMAQTLCLILALLWLIHFAIDGSSAILFNFVRQVTNCVMIWQLLGGIREFALSKERPDLARRAENRRLAYVAIMVVTFLLTLAMEGSPEASPLAFVLALAMLILLIMILHLIHRVKTVLAIAETVNQAVSEQSDLSC
;
A
#
# COMPACT_ATOMS: atom_id res chain seq x y z
N MET A 1 -20.15 2.19 -10.80
CA MET A 1 -18.85 2.48 -11.43
C MET A 1 -18.47 1.31 -12.33
N SER A 2 -18.07 1.54 -13.59
CA SER A 2 -17.69 0.46 -14.51
C SER A 2 -16.48 -0.33 -14.00
N SER A 3 -16.45 -1.65 -14.23
CA SER A 3 -15.36 -2.56 -13.87
C SER A 3 -14.00 -2.14 -14.44
N THR A 4 -13.98 -1.63 -15.67
CA THR A 4 -12.76 -1.10 -16.30
C THR A 4 -12.15 0.05 -15.50
N LYS A 5 -13.00 0.93 -14.95
CA LYS A 5 -12.53 2.04 -14.08
C LYS A 5 -11.94 1.50 -12.78
N LEU A 6 -12.54 0.48 -12.18
CA LEU A 6 -12.01 -0.17 -10.96
C LEU A 6 -10.62 -0.76 -11.20
N ILE A 7 -10.45 -1.51 -12.28
CA ILE A 7 -9.16 -2.14 -12.66
C ILE A 7 -8.07 -1.08 -12.81
N PHE A 8 -8.39 0.04 -13.45
CA PHE A 8 -7.46 1.16 -13.61
C PHE A 8 -7.07 1.75 -12.24
N ARG A 9 -8.03 2.01 -11.34
CA ARG A 9 -7.73 2.55 -10.00
C ARG A 9 -6.87 1.62 -9.15
N PHE A 10 -7.15 0.31 -9.15
CA PHE A 10 -6.29 -0.66 -8.48
C PHE A 10 -4.89 -0.74 -9.08
N SER A 11 -4.76 -0.53 -10.40
CA SER A 11 -3.45 -0.45 -11.05
C SER A 11 -2.67 0.77 -10.60
N GLN A 12 -3.32 1.93 -10.41
CA GLN A 12 -2.67 3.11 -9.84
C GLN A 12 -2.13 2.83 -8.43
N ILE A 13 -2.93 2.20 -7.55
CA ILE A 13 -2.49 1.81 -6.21
C ILE A 13 -1.31 0.83 -6.27
N PHE A 14 -1.40 -0.20 -7.13
CA PHE A 14 -0.34 -1.18 -7.33
C PHE A 14 0.98 -0.53 -7.73
N TRP A 15 0.95 0.30 -8.79
CA TRP A 15 2.16 0.94 -9.31
C TRP A 15 2.70 1.99 -8.34
N GLY A 16 1.83 2.73 -7.67
CA GLY A 16 2.26 3.71 -6.68
C GLY A 16 2.96 3.04 -5.48
N LEU A 17 2.39 1.93 -4.97
CA LEU A 17 3.02 1.16 -3.89
C LEU A 17 4.34 0.51 -4.35
N PHE A 18 4.38 0.01 -5.59
CA PHE A 18 5.60 -0.55 -6.17
C PHE A 18 6.71 0.49 -6.31
N ILE A 19 6.38 1.71 -6.72
CA ILE A 19 7.33 2.84 -6.79
C ILE A 19 7.88 3.17 -5.40
N VAL A 20 7.01 3.32 -4.40
CA VAL A 20 7.43 3.59 -3.01
C VAL A 20 8.29 2.45 -2.43
N MET A 21 8.04 1.20 -2.83
CA MET A 21 8.83 0.05 -2.39
C MET A 21 10.22 0.01 -3.03
N LEU A 22 10.37 0.54 -4.24
CA LEU A 22 11.61 0.46 -5.01
C LEU A 22 12.67 1.48 -4.60
N ASP A 23 12.42 2.31 -3.57
CA ASP A 23 13.31 3.30 -2.95
C ASP A 23 14.79 3.16 -3.37
N PHE A 24 15.12 3.70 -4.55
CA PHE A 24 16.45 3.60 -5.15
C PHE A 24 17.18 4.89 -4.80
N SER A 25 17.95 4.88 -3.73
CA SER A 25 18.90 5.95 -3.42
C SER A 25 20.23 5.67 -4.12
N PHE A 26 20.68 6.54 -5.03
CA PHE A 26 22.01 6.45 -5.64
C PHE A 26 22.88 7.60 -5.13
N ASN A 27 23.99 7.29 -4.44
CA ASN A 27 24.89 8.30 -3.82
C ASN A 27 24.19 9.30 -2.88
N GLY A 28 23.18 8.86 -2.13
CA GLY A 28 22.41 9.73 -1.23
C GLY A 28 21.40 10.63 -1.93
N PHE A 29 21.25 10.50 -3.25
CA PHE A 29 20.14 11.11 -3.99
C PHE A 29 19.06 10.05 -4.20
N ASP A 30 17.87 10.28 -3.66
CA ASP A 30 16.68 9.46 -3.95
C ASP A 30 16.33 9.62 -5.43
N LEU A 31 16.67 8.60 -6.21
CA LEU A 31 16.48 8.59 -7.67
C LEU A 31 15.01 8.40 -8.03
N LEU A 32 14.25 7.74 -7.16
CA LEU A 32 12.81 7.62 -7.27
C LEU A 32 12.15 8.65 -6.35
N PRO A 33 11.34 9.58 -6.90
CA PRO A 33 10.52 10.42 -6.07
C PRO A 33 9.42 9.57 -5.46
N ASP A 34 9.63 9.11 -4.22
CA ASP A 34 8.61 8.50 -3.35
C ASP A 34 7.31 9.31 -3.37
N GLY A 35 7.42 10.64 -3.47
CA GLY A 35 6.30 11.56 -3.66
C GLY A 35 5.40 11.19 -4.85
N ILE A 36 5.96 10.79 -6.01
CA ILE A 36 5.17 10.35 -7.17
C ILE A 36 4.42 9.05 -6.85
N GLY A 37 5.07 8.11 -6.16
CA GLY A 37 4.44 6.86 -5.73
C GLY A 37 3.22 7.11 -4.84
N TYR A 38 3.36 7.98 -3.84
CA TYR A 38 2.25 8.39 -2.97
C TYR A 38 1.15 9.15 -3.72
N LEU A 39 1.49 10.06 -4.64
CA LEU A 39 0.50 10.77 -5.46
C LEU A 39 -0.30 9.81 -6.36
N LEU A 40 0.38 8.82 -6.95
CA LEU A 40 -0.27 7.80 -7.77
C LEU A 40 -1.20 6.90 -6.92
N MET A 41 -0.76 6.51 -5.73
CA MET A 41 -1.61 5.81 -4.76
C MET A 41 -2.82 6.66 -4.35
N ALA A 42 -2.62 7.95 -4.08
CA ALA A 42 -3.69 8.88 -3.72
C ALA A 42 -4.75 8.98 -4.82
N ALA A 43 -4.34 9.10 -6.09
CA ALA A 43 -5.24 9.14 -7.23
C ALA A 43 -6.06 7.84 -7.39
N GLY A 44 -5.42 6.69 -7.15
CA GLY A 44 -6.10 5.39 -7.12
C GLY A 44 -7.12 5.28 -5.98
N CYS A 45 -6.72 5.67 -4.77
CA CYS A 45 -7.57 5.64 -3.58
C CYS A 45 -8.78 6.57 -3.70
N TYR A 46 -8.60 7.78 -4.24
CA TYR A 46 -9.70 8.71 -4.52
C TYR A 46 -10.76 8.08 -5.43
N GLY A 47 -10.32 7.41 -6.49
CA GLY A 47 -11.22 6.72 -7.41
C GLY A 47 -11.99 5.57 -6.76
N LEU A 48 -11.47 4.99 -5.67
CA LEU A 48 -12.12 3.93 -4.90
C LEU A 48 -12.88 4.43 -3.65
N ALA A 49 -12.88 5.74 -3.37
CA ALA A 49 -13.49 6.30 -2.16
C ALA A 49 -15.00 6.01 -2.04
N SER A 50 -15.69 5.83 -3.16
CA SER A 50 -17.11 5.44 -3.19
C SER A 50 -17.38 4.00 -2.71
N LEU A 51 -16.35 3.15 -2.64
CA LEU A 51 -16.48 1.74 -2.23
C LEU A 51 -16.27 1.56 -0.73
N SER A 52 -15.41 2.39 -0.13
CA SER A 52 -15.11 2.35 1.30
C SER A 52 -14.54 3.70 1.74
N PRO A 53 -15.00 4.27 2.88
CA PRO A 53 -14.43 5.49 3.44
C PRO A 53 -12.95 5.33 3.83
N ARG A 54 -12.46 4.10 4.01
CA ARG A 54 -11.06 3.85 4.31
C ARG A 54 -10.13 4.24 3.17
N PHE A 55 -10.58 4.13 1.92
CA PHE A 55 -9.80 4.61 0.78
C PHE A 55 -9.65 6.13 0.79
N LEU A 56 -10.66 6.87 1.25
CA LEU A 56 -10.56 8.31 1.42
C LEU A 56 -9.52 8.67 2.49
N MET A 57 -9.52 7.96 3.63
CA MET A 57 -8.47 8.14 4.65
C MET A 57 -7.08 7.79 4.12
N ALA A 58 -6.95 6.67 3.40
CA ALA A 58 -5.68 6.27 2.79
C ALA A 58 -5.18 7.32 1.78
N GLN A 59 -6.07 7.93 0.99
CA GLN A 59 -5.74 9.04 0.10
C GLN A 59 -5.18 10.23 0.87
N THR A 60 -5.86 10.70 1.91
CA THR A 60 -5.40 11.83 2.72
C THR A 60 -4.01 11.54 3.29
N LEU A 61 -3.78 10.33 3.79
CA LEU A 61 -2.48 9.91 4.33
C LEU A 61 -1.40 9.84 3.25
N CYS A 62 -1.72 9.39 2.03
CA CYS A 62 -0.79 9.45 0.90
C CYS A 62 -0.38 10.88 0.58
N LEU A 63 -1.33 11.83 0.56
CA LEU A 63 -1.02 13.25 0.33
C LEU A 63 -0.16 13.85 1.44
N ILE A 64 -0.43 13.49 2.70
CA ILE A 64 0.41 13.88 3.83
C ILE A 64 1.82 13.30 3.66
N LEU A 65 1.97 12.03 3.29
CA LEU A 65 3.28 11.41 3.07
C LEU A 65 4.04 12.05 1.90
N ALA A 66 3.36 12.39 0.81
CA ALA A 66 3.96 13.12 -0.31
C ALA A 66 4.46 14.51 0.13
N LEU A 67 3.71 15.20 0.98
CA LEU A 67 4.13 16.49 1.54
C LEU A 67 5.29 16.34 2.53
N LEU A 68 5.24 15.33 3.41
CA LEU A 68 6.34 15.03 4.33
C LEU A 68 7.60 14.75 3.53
N TRP A 69 7.54 13.94 2.47
CA TRP A 69 8.68 13.68 1.60
C TRP A 69 9.30 14.99 1.04
N LEU A 70 8.49 15.98 0.65
CA LEU A 70 9.00 17.28 0.21
C LEU A 70 9.70 18.06 1.35
N ILE A 71 9.13 18.03 2.55
CA ILE A 71 9.68 18.70 3.74
C ILE A 71 10.98 18.05 4.20
N HIS A 72 11.16 16.74 3.97
CA HIS A 72 12.34 16.00 4.39
C HIS A 72 13.65 16.64 3.94
N PHE A 73 13.69 17.21 2.73
CA PHE A 73 14.86 17.92 2.17
C PHE A 73 15.24 19.20 2.93
N ALA A 74 14.33 19.75 3.75
CA ALA A 74 14.56 20.96 4.53
C ALA A 74 14.83 20.68 6.01
N ILE A 75 14.80 19.41 6.45
CA ILE A 75 14.98 19.02 7.84
C ILE A 75 16.37 18.43 8.04
N ASP A 76 17.22 19.15 8.77
CA ASP A 76 18.53 18.67 9.22
C ASP A 76 18.61 18.57 10.74
N GLY A 77 19.45 17.66 11.24
CA GLY A 77 19.82 17.56 12.65
C GLY A 77 18.81 16.81 13.54
N SER A 78 18.69 17.24 14.80
CA SER A 78 17.97 16.51 15.85
C SER A 78 16.47 16.33 15.59
N SER A 79 15.85 17.16 14.75
CA SER A 79 14.44 17.04 14.36
C SER A 79 14.17 15.86 13.42
N ALA A 80 15.21 15.28 12.80
CA ALA A 80 15.10 14.16 11.89
C ALA A 80 14.49 12.90 12.56
N ILE A 81 14.78 12.66 13.84
CA ILE A 81 14.25 11.49 14.57
C ILE A 81 12.73 11.59 14.71
N LEU A 82 12.23 12.73 15.19
CA LEU A 82 10.78 12.96 15.35
C LEU A 82 10.07 12.93 13.99
N PHE A 83 10.68 13.55 12.98
CA PHE A 83 10.14 13.55 11.63
C PHE A 83 10.03 12.12 11.05
N ASN A 84 11.08 11.31 11.19
CA ASN A 84 11.08 9.91 10.77
C ASN A 84 10.02 9.10 11.51
N PHE A 85 9.83 9.33 12.80
CA PHE A 85 8.77 8.71 13.59
C PHE A 85 7.38 9.06 13.05
N VAL A 86 7.10 10.34 12.79
CA VAL A 86 5.82 10.79 12.21
C VAL A 86 5.59 10.18 10.82
N ARG A 87 6.61 10.17 9.95
CA ARG A 87 6.55 9.53 8.63
C ARG A 87 6.23 8.03 8.76
N GLN A 88 6.91 7.33 9.66
CA GLN A 88 6.75 5.90 9.90
C GLN A 88 5.34 5.54 10.39
N VAL A 89 4.81 6.30 11.36
CA VAL A 89 3.45 6.11 11.87
C VAL A 89 2.42 6.42 10.78
N THR A 90 2.60 7.51 10.03
CA THR A 90 1.69 7.89 8.94
C THR A 90 1.64 6.81 7.85
N ASN A 91 2.79 6.25 7.47
CA ASN A 91 2.89 5.14 6.53
C ASN A 91 2.17 3.88 7.06
N CYS A 92 2.33 3.58 8.34
CA CYS A 92 1.63 2.47 8.98
C CYS A 92 0.11 2.62 8.92
N VAL A 93 -0.41 3.79 9.30
CA VAL A 93 -1.85 4.07 9.24
C VAL A 93 -2.33 4.04 7.79
N MET A 94 -1.55 4.54 6.83
CA MET A 94 -1.88 4.50 5.41
C MET A 94 -2.09 3.07 4.91
N ILE A 95 -1.12 2.17 5.13
CA ILE A 95 -1.21 0.76 4.73
C ILE A 95 -2.37 0.05 5.45
N TRP A 96 -2.59 0.37 6.73
CA TRP A 96 -3.72 -0.14 7.50
C TRP A 96 -5.07 0.22 6.88
N GLN A 97 -5.24 1.48 6.48
CA GLN A 97 -6.47 1.94 5.83
C GLN A 97 -6.62 1.37 4.43
N LEU A 98 -5.54 1.30 3.65
CA LEU A 98 -5.53 0.73 2.31
C LEU A 98 -5.98 -0.73 2.31
N LEU A 99 -5.36 -1.57 3.15
CA LEU A 99 -5.73 -2.99 3.28
C LEU A 99 -7.14 -3.14 3.88
N GLY A 100 -7.53 -2.24 4.78
CA GLY A 100 -8.90 -2.16 5.29
C GLY A 100 -9.93 -1.91 4.19
N GLY A 101 -9.67 -0.98 3.27
CA GLY A 101 -10.54 -0.69 2.13
C GLY A 101 -10.63 -1.90 1.19
N ILE A 102 -9.51 -2.57 0.92
CA ILE A 102 -9.48 -3.81 0.12
C ILE A 102 -10.29 -4.92 0.78
N ARG A 103 -10.21 -5.07 2.11
CA ARG A 103 -11.01 -6.04 2.87
C ARG A 103 -12.51 -5.77 2.73
N GLU A 104 -12.94 -4.53 2.94
CA GLU A 104 -14.35 -4.14 2.82
C GLU A 104 -14.86 -4.34 1.39
N PHE A 105 -14.05 -3.98 0.40
CA PHE A 105 -14.35 -4.24 -1.00
C PHE A 105 -14.46 -5.75 -1.32
N ALA A 106 -13.57 -6.58 -0.79
CA ALA A 106 -13.62 -8.02 -1.01
C ALA A 106 -14.86 -8.66 -0.36
N LEU A 107 -15.28 -8.17 0.81
CA LEU A 107 -16.50 -8.63 1.48
C LEU A 107 -17.75 -8.25 0.68
N SER A 108 -17.82 -7.05 0.11
CA SER A 108 -18.96 -6.64 -0.73
C SER A 108 -19.04 -7.38 -2.07
N LYS A 109 -18.00 -8.12 -2.44
CA LYS A 109 -17.95 -9.02 -3.62
C LYS A 109 -18.06 -10.50 -3.27
N GLU A 110 -18.44 -10.83 -2.03
CA GLU A 110 -18.59 -12.21 -1.55
C GLU A 110 -17.29 -13.04 -1.70
N ARG A 111 -16.13 -12.39 -1.54
CA ARG A 111 -14.81 -13.04 -1.58
C ARG A 111 -14.15 -13.03 -0.19
N PRO A 112 -14.64 -13.85 0.76
CA PRO A 112 -14.11 -13.89 2.13
C PRO A 112 -12.64 -14.36 2.15
N ASP A 113 -12.20 -15.11 1.15
CA ASP A 113 -10.81 -15.55 1.00
C ASP A 113 -9.84 -14.37 0.82
N LEU A 114 -10.21 -13.38 0.01
CA LEU A 114 -9.43 -12.16 -0.21
C LEU A 114 -9.48 -11.24 1.01
N ALA A 115 -10.65 -11.10 1.63
CA ALA A 115 -10.83 -10.30 2.84
C ALA A 115 -9.96 -10.79 3.99
N ARG A 116 -9.93 -12.12 4.23
CA ARG A 116 -9.08 -12.71 5.28
C ARG A 116 -7.59 -12.53 5.00
N ARG A 117 -7.16 -12.65 3.74
CA ARG A 117 -5.76 -12.40 3.35
C ARG A 117 -5.36 -10.93 3.57
N ALA A 118 -6.25 -9.99 3.25
CA ALA A 118 -6.04 -8.57 3.51
C ALA A 118 -5.86 -8.30 5.01
N GLU A 119 -6.74 -8.87 5.85
CA GLU A 119 -6.70 -8.73 7.30
C GLU A 119 -5.41 -9.29 7.91
N ASN A 120 -5.02 -10.50 7.53
CA ASN A 120 -3.80 -11.12 8.05
C ASN A 120 -2.55 -10.31 7.70
N ARG A 121 -2.48 -9.78 6.48
CA ARG A 121 -1.35 -8.94 6.02
C ARG A 121 -1.32 -7.59 6.72
N ARG A 122 -2.50 -7.03 7.00
CA ARG A 122 -2.65 -5.79 7.75
C ARG A 122 -2.12 -5.92 9.18
N LEU A 123 -2.46 -7.01 9.87
CA LEU A 123 -1.96 -7.30 11.21
C LEU A 123 -0.45 -7.60 11.19
N ALA A 124 0.02 -8.39 10.23
CA ALA A 124 1.43 -8.69 10.08
C ALA A 124 2.28 -7.41 9.86
N TYR A 125 1.76 -6.46 9.07
CA TYR A 125 2.44 -5.18 8.83
C TYR A 125 2.62 -4.39 10.12
N VAL A 126 1.54 -4.21 10.89
CA VAL A 126 1.61 -3.50 12.17
C VAL A 126 2.55 -4.21 13.14
N ALA A 127 2.49 -5.54 13.22
CA ALA A 127 3.37 -6.32 14.08
C ALA A 127 4.86 -6.12 13.72
N ILE A 128 5.21 -6.21 12.43
CA ILE A 128 6.59 -5.93 11.97
C ILE A 128 6.99 -4.50 12.31
N MET A 129 6.12 -3.51 12.09
CA MET A 129 6.42 -2.11 12.38
C MET A 129 6.69 -1.85 13.86
N VAL A 130 5.90 -2.47 14.75
CA VAL A 130 6.11 -2.40 16.21
C VAL A 130 7.42 -3.09 16.60
N VAL A 131 7.69 -4.28 16.07
CA VAL A 131 8.95 -5.00 16.35
C VAL A 131 10.16 -4.20 15.87
N THR A 132 10.12 -3.66 14.66
CA THR A 132 11.18 -2.81 14.11
C THR A 132 11.39 -1.58 15.00
N PHE A 133 10.32 -0.91 15.43
CA PHE A 133 10.44 0.26 16.31
C PHE A 133 11.07 -0.08 17.66
N LEU A 134 10.60 -1.16 18.32
CA LEU A 134 11.17 -1.62 19.58
C LEU A 134 12.64 -2.02 19.45
N LEU A 135 13.01 -2.66 18.34
CA LEU A 135 14.39 -3.03 18.08
C LEU A 135 15.28 -1.80 17.89
N THR A 136 14.83 -0.82 17.11
CA THR A 136 15.58 0.43 16.91
C THR A 136 15.87 1.12 18.24
N LEU A 137 14.90 1.13 19.17
CA LEU A 137 15.10 1.68 20.52
C LEU A 137 16.04 0.82 21.38
N ALA A 138 15.92 -0.51 21.31
CA ALA A 138 16.71 -1.41 22.14
C ALA A 138 18.18 -1.50 21.71
N MET A 139 18.47 -1.29 20.43
CA MET A 139 19.80 -1.47 19.84
C MET A 139 20.52 -0.17 19.48
N GLU A 140 19.98 0.98 19.90
CA GLU A 140 20.60 2.28 19.66
C GLU A 140 22.04 2.29 20.22
N GLY A 141 23.03 2.49 19.33
CA GLY A 141 24.45 2.51 19.68
C GLY A 141 25.16 1.15 19.74
N SER A 142 24.47 0.03 19.46
CA SER A 142 25.10 -1.30 19.43
C SER A 142 25.52 -1.73 18.00
N PRO A 143 26.79 -2.13 17.78
CA PRO A 143 27.24 -2.65 16.48
C PRO A 143 26.62 -4.01 16.13
N GLU A 144 26.05 -4.73 17.09
CA GLU A 144 25.41 -6.03 16.87
C GLU A 144 24.01 -5.91 16.23
N ALA A 145 23.50 -4.69 16.00
CA ALA A 145 22.20 -4.45 15.39
C ALA A 145 22.10 -4.84 13.91
N SER A 146 23.23 -4.88 13.21
CA SER A 146 23.28 -5.03 11.75
C SER A 146 22.61 -6.31 11.22
N PRO A 147 22.91 -7.52 11.74
CA PRO A 147 22.30 -8.75 11.21
C PRO A 147 20.78 -8.81 11.45
N LEU A 148 20.30 -8.32 12.60
CA LEU A 148 18.88 -8.38 12.93
C LEU A 148 18.08 -7.36 12.12
N ALA A 149 18.62 -6.16 11.92
CA ALA A 149 18.05 -5.16 11.02
C ALA A 149 17.89 -5.71 9.59
N PHE A 150 18.88 -6.46 9.08
CA PHE A 150 18.79 -7.10 7.77
C PHE A 150 17.66 -8.14 7.69
N VAL A 151 17.50 -8.98 8.71
CA VAL A 151 16.41 -9.97 8.77
C VAL A 151 15.04 -9.29 8.77
N LEU A 152 14.88 -8.20 9.54
CA LEU A 152 13.63 -7.44 9.55
C LEU A 152 13.35 -6.73 8.23
N ALA A 153 14.38 -6.15 7.60
CA ALA A 153 14.25 -5.55 6.28
C ALA A 153 13.78 -6.57 5.23
N LEU A 154 14.35 -7.79 5.25
CA LEU A 154 13.93 -8.88 4.38
C LEU A 154 12.48 -9.32 4.66
N ALA A 155 12.11 -9.47 5.93
CA ALA A 155 10.74 -9.81 6.33
C ALA A 155 9.72 -8.75 5.87
N MET A 156 10.09 -7.48 6.00
CA MET A 156 9.29 -6.34 5.53
C MET A 156 9.14 -6.37 4.01
N LEU A 157 10.22 -6.59 3.26
CA LEU A 157 10.20 -6.72 1.80
C LEU A 157 9.26 -7.85 1.35
N ILE A 158 9.38 -9.03 1.97
CA ILE A 158 8.49 -10.18 1.67
C ILE A 158 7.03 -9.79 1.92
N LEU A 159 6.74 -9.12 3.03
CA LEU A 159 5.38 -8.68 3.35
C LEU A 159 4.84 -7.67 2.33
N LEU A 160 5.65 -6.71 1.89
CA LEU A 160 5.28 -5.74 0.86
C LEU A 160 4.98 -6.44 -0.48
N ILE A 161 5.80 -7.41 -0.88
CA ILE A 161 5.54 -8.25 -2.07
C ILE A 161 4.21 -9.02 -1.91
N MET A 162 3.94 -9.58 -0.72
CA MET A 162 2.68 -10.25 -0.45
C MET A 162 1.47 -9.30 -0.55
N ILE A 163 1.59 -8.06 -0.06
CA ILE A 163 0.57 -7.01 -0.19
C ILE A 163 0.37 -6.66 -1.67
N LEU A 164 1.45 -6.44 -2.41
CA LEU A 164 1.41 -6.11 -3.83
C LEU A 164 0.71 -7.23 -4.64
N HIS A 165 1.04 -8.48 -4.33
CA HIS A 165 0.37 -9.65 -4.91
C HIS A 165 -1.12 -9.73 -4.53
N LEU A 166 -1.54 -9.22 -3.36
CA LEU A 166 -2.97 -9.09 -3.01
C LEU A 166 -3.69 -8.19 -4.01
N ILE A 167 -3.13 -7.00 -4.21
CA ILE A 167 -3.73 -5.94 -5.03
C ILE A 167 -3.82 -6.45 -6.47
N HIS A 168 -2.76 -7.11 -6.95
CA HIS A 168 -2.77 -7.77 -8.25
C HIS A 168 -3.87 -8.83 -8.36
N ARG A 169 -4.01 -9.71 -7.36
CA ARG A 169 -5.06 -10.75 -7.37
C ARG A 169 -6.46 -10.15 -7.40
N VAL A 170 -6.71 -9.08 -6.62
CA VAL A 170 -8.00 -8.36 -6.63
C VAL A 170 -8.29 -7.79 -8.02
N LYS A 171 -7.29 -7.19 -8.66
CA LYS A 171 -7.39 -6.69 -10.04
C LYS A 171 -7.75 -7.80 -11.03
N THR A 172 -7.06 -8.94 -10.97
CA THR A 172 -7.33 -10.09 -11.88
C THR A 172 -8.73 -10.65 -11.70
N VAL A 173 -9.22 -10.76 -10.47
CA VAL A 173 -10.59 -11.24 -10.21
C VAL A 173 -11.64 -10.31 -10.83
N LEU A 174 -11.40 -8.99 -10.82
CA LEU A 174 -12.30 -8.03 -11.46
C LEU A 174 -12.31 -8.14 -12.98
N ALA A 175 -11.13 -8.34 -13.59
CA ALA A 175 -11.03 -8.53 -15.03
C ALA A 175 -11.78 -9.79 -15.51
N ILE A 176 -11.66 -10.90 -14.77
CA ILE A 176 -12.37 -12.15 -15.09
C ILE A 176 -13.89 -11.98 -14.99
N ALA A 177 -14.37 -11.27 -13.96
CA ALA A 177 -15.81 -11.02 -13.80
C ALA A 177 -16.38 -10.20 -14.98
N GLU A 178 -15.61 -9.25 -15.51
CA GLU A 178 -16.02 -8.44 -16.67
C GLU A 178 -16.12 -9.29 -17.95
N THR A 179 -15.14 -10.17 -18.20
CA THR A 179 -15.17 -11.06 -19.37
C THR A 179 -16.33 -12.06 -19.31
N VAL A 180 -16.67 -12.57 -18.13
CA VAL A 180 -17.80 -13.49 -17.97
C VAL A 180 -19.13 -12.78 -18.22
N ASN A 181 -19.30 -11.56 -17.70
CA ASN A 181 -20.53 -10.80 -17.91
C ASN A 181 -20.74 -10.44 -19.40
N GLN A 182 -19.67 -10.12 -20.12
CA GLN A 182 -19.74 -9.86 -21.57
C GLN A 182 -20.16 -11.09 -22.36
N ALA A 183 -19.58 -12.26 -22.06
CA ALA A 183 -19.93 -13.52 -22.72
C ALA A 183 -21.41 -13.91 -22.48
N VAL A 184 -21.94 -13.67 -21.27
CA VAL A 184 -23.35 -13.95 -20.95
C VAL A 184 -24.29 -13.00 -21.71
N SER A 185 -23.95 -11.72 -21.87
CA SER A 185 -24.77 -10.80 -22.66
C SER A 185 -24.81 -11.17 -24.14
N GLU A 186 -23.70 -11.60 -24.73
CA GLU A 186 -23.66 -12.00 -26.15
C GLU A 186 -24.50 -13.27 -26.42
N GLN A 187 -24.52 -14.23 -25.48
CA GLN A 187 -25.35 -15.43 -25.61
C GLN A 187 -26.86 -15.13 -25.50
N SER A 188 -27.24 -14.14 -24.68
CA SER A 188 -28.61 -13.64 -24.58
C SER A 188 -29.11 -13.07 -25.90
N ASP A 189 -28.28 -12.30 -26.60
CA ASP A 189 -28.65 -11.63 -27.84
C ASP A 189 -28.77 -12.61 -29.03
N LEU A 190 -28.00 -13.71 -29.03
CA LEU A 190 -28.08 -14.76 -30.05
C LEU A 190 -29.30 -15.68 -29.90
N SER A 191 -29.98 -15.64 -28.76
CA SER A 191 -31.12 -16.51 -28.46
C SER A 191 -32.49 -15.85 -28.73
N CYS A 192 -32.50 -14.58 -29.18
CA CYS A 192 -33.70 -13.81 -29.55
C CYS A 192 -33.83 -13.70 -31.07
#